data_AF-A0AA35YPZ3-F1
#
_entry.id   AF-A0AA35YPZ3-F1
#
_cell.length_a   1.000
_cell.length_b   1.000
_cell.length_c   1.000
_cell.angle_alpha   90.00
_cell.angle_beta   90.00
_cell.angle_gamma   90.00
#
_symmetry.space_group_name_H-M   'P 1'
#
loop_
_entity.id
_entity.type
_entity.pdbx_description
1 polymer ?
#
loop_
_entity_poly.entity_id
_entity_poly.type
_entity_poly.pdbx_seq_one_letter_code
_entity_poly.pdbx_strand_id
1 'polypeptide(L)'
;MEDMSLPTLLEQAHRIHLLATDSAVHKVPFYIAELIEKSGHDDRIENLKVSQSKIKEFLAFCDAMELVPEDELETHSVVDRRAKKIARFKRQHAAESKLLELKERKERRGRSTKAASPLSTSTLSPRDDDDVLDDDEEREAWLTTISLAICKALDLIEMLKKEEEMLSAIKENQAQEGGIEISEAILEERAKTVQDWHRNAAARARYMKPATPITCATFA
;
A
#
# COMPACT_ATOMS: atom_id res chain seq x y z
N MET A 1 -39.59 3.35 4.26
CA MET A 1 -39.08 2.14 3.59
C MET A 1 -39.42 2.38 2.13
N GLU A 2 -38.47 2.95 1.39
CA GLU A 2 -38.71 3.34 -0.01
C GLU A 2 -38.87 2.06 -0.85
N ASP A 3 -40.01 1.93 -1.52
CA ASP A 3 -40.31 0.81 -2.40
C ASP A 3 -39.36 0.86 -3.61
N MET A 4 -38.28 0.08 -3.54
CA MET A 4 -37.34 -0.03 -4.65
C MET A 4 -38.04 -0.70 -5.84
N SER A 5 -37.84 -0.15 -7.05
CA SER A 5 -38.48 -0.67 -8.25
C SER A 5 -37.99 -2.08 -8.59
N LEU A 6 -38.86 -2.92 -9.17
CA LEU A 6 -38.53 -4.30 -9.60
C LEU A 6 -37.24 -4.41 -10.44
N PRO A 7 -36.95 -3.48 -11.39
CA PRO A 7 -35.66 -3.46 -12.09
C PRO A 7 -34.45 -3.28 -11.17
N THR A 8 -34.56 -2.38 -10.20
CA THR A 8 -33.49 -2.11 -9.22
C THR A 8 -33.25 -3.34 -8.33
N LEU A 9 -34.31 -4.03 -7.92
CA LEU A 9 -34.22 -5.28 -7.17
C LEU A 9 -33.57 -6.40 -7.99
N LEU A 10 -33.89 -6.50 -9.28
CA LEU A 10 -33.33 -7.52 -10.17
C LEU A 10 -31.84 -7.27 -10.43
N GLU A 11 -31.44 -6.00 -10.57
CA GLU A 11 -30.06 -5.56 -10.74
C GLU A 11 -29.24 -5.78 -9.45
N GLN A 12 -29.84 -5.49 -8.29
CA GLN A 12 -29.25 -5.78 -6.97
C GLN A 12 -29.08 -7.29 -6.75
N ALA A 13 -30.08 -8.09 -7.12
CA ALA A 13 -30.02 -9.55 -7.00
C ALA A 13 -28.98 -10.16 -7.95
N HIS A 14 -28.84 -9.63 -9.17
CA HIS A 14 -27.80 -10.05 -10.11
C HIS A 14 -26.40 -9.66 -9.61
N ARG A 15 -26.23 -8.45 -9.03
CA ARG A 15 -25.00 -8.07 -8.32
C ARG A 15 -24.69 -9.04 -7.18
N ILE A 16 -25.66 -9.34 -6.32
CA ILE A 16 -25.49 -10.27 -5.19
C ILE A 16 -25.12 -11.68 -5.67
N HIS A 17 -25.75 -12.16 -6.74
CA HIS A 17 -25.41 -13.45 -7.34
C HIS A 17 -23.99 -13.46 -7.92
N LEU A 18 -23.58 -12.41 -8.65
CA LEU A 18 -22.21 -12.27 -9.15
C LEU A 18 -21.18 -12.23 -8.01
N LEU A 19 -21.50 -11.57 -6.90
CA LEU A 19 -20.68 -11.55 -5.69
C LEU A 19 -20.53 -12.94 -5.06
N ALA A 20 -21.60 -13.75 -5.10
CA ALA A 20 -21.64 -15.08 -4.51
C ALA A 20 -20.88 -16.13 -5.34
N THR A 21 -20.94 -16.05 -6.68
CA THR A 21 -20.46 -17.16 -7.52
C THR A 21 -18.96 -17.20 -7.82
N ASP A 22 -18.19 -16.14 -7.53
CA ASP A 22 -16.74 -16.18 -7.78
C ASP A 22 -15.90 -15.27 -6.86
N SER A 23 -16.13 -15.43 -5.55
CA SER A 23 -15.59 -14.60 -4.46
C SER A 23 -14.05 -14.42 -4.45
N ALA A 24 -13.30 -15.36 -5.03
CA ALA A 24 -11.85 -15.32 -5.18
C ALA A 24 -11.37 -14.56 -6.43
N VAL A 25 -12.13 -14.60 -7.53
CA VAL A 25 -11.76 -13.97 -8.80
C VAL A 25 -11.72 -12.45 -8.70
N HIS A 26 -12.59 -11.87 -7.87
CA HIS A 26 -12.68 -10.43 -7.65
C HIS A 26 -11.39 -9.78 -7.11
N LYS A 27 -10.54 -10.54 -6.42
CA LYS A 27 -9.26 -10.05 -5.86
C LYS A 27 -8.07 -10.32 -6.78
N VAL A 28 -8.28 -11.02 -7.90
CA VAL A 28 -7.21 -11.39 -8.83
C VAL A 28 -6.41 -10.18 -9.32
N PRO A 29 -7.03 -9.06 -9.75
CA PRO A 29 -6.25 -7.90 -10.19
C PRO A 29 -5.40 -7.28 -9.07
N PHE A 30 -5.87 -7.33 -7.82
CA PHE A 30 -5.11 -6.90 -6.64
C PHE A 30 -3.89 -7.80 -6.39
N TYR A 31 -4.06 -9.12 -6.40
CA TYR A 31 -2.94 -10.06 -6.21
C TYR A 31 -1.92 -10.00 -7.35
N ILE A 32 -2.38 -9.84 -8.60
CA ILE A 32 -1.50 -9.66 -9.75
C ILE A 32 -0.63 -8.41 -9.55
N ALA A 33 -1.22 -7.29 -9.09
CA ALA A 33 -0.47 -6.07 -8.83
C ALA A 33 0.61 -6.25 -7.76
N GLU A 34 0.32 -7.00 -6.69
CA GLU A 34 1.28 -7.32 -5.62
C GLU A 34 2.42 -8.22 -6.11
N LEU A 35 2.13 -9.16 -7.02
CA LEU A 35 3.16 -10.02 -7.62
C LEU A 35 4.06 -9.24 -8.58
N ILE A 36 3.49 -8.34 -9.38
CA ILE A 36 4.25 -7.47 -10.30
C ILE A 36 5.17 -6.54 -9.51
N GLU A 37 4.68 -5.97 -8.39
CA GLU A 37 5.48 -5.11 -7.52
C GLU A 37 6.71 -5.83 -6.95
N LYS A 38 6.58 -7.11 -6.61
CA LYS A 38 7.67 -7.96 -6.10
C LYS A 38 8.58 -8.53 -7.19
N SER A 39 8.22 -8.40 -8.47
CA SER A 39 9.04 -8.88 -9.57
C SER A 39 10.26 -7.98 -9.80
N GLY A 40 11.45 -8.58 -9.83
CA GLY A 40 12.74 -7.87 -9.88
C GLY A 40 13.41 -7.82 -11.25
N HIS A 41 12.70 -8.15 -12.34
CA HIS A 41 13.35 -8.49 -13.61
C HIS A 41 13.16 -7.51 -14.79
N ASP A 42 12.35 -6.46 -14.66
CA ASP A 42 12.04 -5.53 -15.77
C ASP A 42 12.23 -4.05 -15.40
N ASP A 43 12.05 -3.15 -16.39
CA ASP A 43 12.04 -1.70 -16.21
C ASP A 43 11.09 -1.32 -15.07
N ARG A 44 11.65 -0.90 -13.93
CA ARG A 44 10.89 -0.64 -12.70
C ARG A 44 9.73 0.32 -12.93
N ILE A 45 9.92 1.35 -13.75
CA ILE A 45 8.86 2.33 -14.08
C ILE A 45 7.70 1.65 -14.82
N GLU A 46 7.97 0.74 -15.74
CA GLU A 46 6.93 0.00 -16.46
C GLU A 46 6.17 -0.94 -15.50
N ASN A 47 6.89 -1.64 -14.63
CA ASN A 47 6.28 -2.50 -13.60
C ASN A 47 5.37 -1.71 -12.65
N LEU A 48 5.80 -0.52 -12.22
CA LEU A 48 4.98 0.38 -11.41
C LEU A 48 3.71 0.81 -12.15
N LYS A 49 3.81 1.16 -13.44
CA LYS A 49 2.65 1.54 -14.27
C LYS A 49 1.66 0.40 -14.47
N VAL A 50 2.16 -0.80 -14.77
CA VAL A 50 1.31 -1.99 -14.93
C VAL A 50 0.63 -2.35 -13.61
N SER A 51 1.37 -2.35 -12.50
CA SER A 51 0.82 -2.60 -11.16
C SER A 51 -0.25 -1.57 -10.79
N GLN A 52 -0.01 -0.28 -11.04
CA GLN A 52 -1.02 0.77 -10.84
C GLN A 52 -2.27 0.57 -11.70
N SER A 53 -2.11 0.16 -12.97
CA SER A 53 -3.25 -0.12 -13.85
C SER A 53 -4.11 -1.26 -13.30
N LYS A 54 -3.47 -2.32 -12.78
CA LYS A 54 -4.17 -3.47 -12.19
C LYS A 54 -4.88 -3.13 -10.89
N ILE A 55 -4.29 -2.26 -10.05
CA ILE A 55 -4.96 -1.75 -8.85
C ILE A 55 -6.14 -0.85 -9.21
N LYS A 56 -6.02 0.00 -10.24
CA LYS A 56 -7.14 0.84 -10.73
C LYS A 56 -8.29 -0.02 -11.26
N GLU A 57 -7.98 -1.10 -11.98
CA GLU A 57 -8.97 -2.08 -12.44
C GLU A 57 -9.72 -2.72 -11.25
N PHE A 58 -9.00 -3.14 -10.21
CA PHE A 58 -9.59 -3.64 -8.97
C PHE A 58 -10.48 -2.61 -8.28
N LEU A 59 -10.00 -1.38 -8.12
CA LEU A 59 -10.76 -0.33 -7.44
C LEU A 59 -11.99 0.09 -8.24
N ALA A 60 -11.90 0.18 -9.57
CA ALA A 60 -13.05 0.47 -10.44
C ALA A 60 -14.10 -0.65 -10.36
N PHE A 61 -13.65 -1.91 -10.27
CA PHE A 61 -14.54 -3.03 -10.02
C PHE A 61 -15.24 -2.90 -8.65
N CYS A 62 -14.50 -2.59 -7.59
CA CYS A 62 -15.08 -2.40 -6.25
C CYS A 62 -16.02 -1.18 -6.19
N ASP A 63 -15.75 -0.12 -6.94
CA ASP A 63 -16.57 1.09 -7.03
C ASP A 63 -17.89 0.81 -7.74
N ALA A 64 -17.87 0.10 -8.88
CA ALA A 64 -19.07 -0.36 -9.57
C ALA A 64 -19.97 -1.27 -8.71
N MET A 65 -19.36 -1.94 -7.72
CA MET A 65 -20.05 -2.78 -6.74
C MET A 65 -20.42 -2.02 -5.46
N GLU A 66 -20.17 -0.72 -5.38
CA GLU A 66 -20.43 0.14 -4.21
C GLU A 66 -19.77 -0.39 -2.92
N LEU A 67 -18.62 -1.04 -3.06
CA LEU A 67 -17.83 -1.61 -1.95
C LEU A 67 -16.76 -0.63 -1.45
N VAL A 68 -16.51 0.45 -2.20
CA VAL A 68 -15.54 1.49 -1.83
C VAL A 68 -16.17 2.43 -0.79
N PRO A 69 -15.54 2.64 0.38
CA PRO A 69 -16.06 3.56 1.38
C PRO A 69 -16.16 5.00 0.88
N GLU A 70 -17.24 5.69 1.20
CA GLU A 70 -17.53 7.08 0.77
C GLU A 70 -16.40 8.06 1.16
N ASP A 71 -15.80 7.91 2.34
CA ASP A 71 -14.66 8.73 2.81
C ASP A 71 -13.43 8.68 1.86
N GLU A 72 -13.35 7.65 1.00
CA GLU A 72 -12.26 7.50 0.04
C GLU A 72 -12.53 8.27 -1.27
N LEU A 73 -13.79 8.59 -1.58
CA LEU A 73 -14.23 9.32 -2.78
C LEU A 73 -14.07 10.85 -2.66
N GLU A 74 -14.06 11.38 -1.43
CA GLU A 74 -13.98 12.82 -1.20
C GLU A 74 -12.55 13.38 -1.46
N THR A 75 -12.48 14.49 -2.21
CA THR A 75 -11.26 15.26 -2.46
C THR A 75 -10.98 16.20 -1.30
N HIS A 76 -9.84 16.06 -0.62
CA HIS A 76 -9.59 16.81 0.60
C HIS A 76 -8.24 17.53 0.66
N SER A 77 -8.14 18.46 1.63
CA SER A 77 -6.96 19.30 1.87
C SER A 77 -5.78 18.51 2.48
N VAL A 78 -4.62 19.14 2.58
CA VAL A 78 -3.40 18.53 3.15
C VAL A 78 -3.59 18.05 4.60
N VAL A 79 -4.42 18.74 5.40
CA VAL A 79 -4.74 18.36 6.79
C VAL A 79 -5.58 17.07 6.82
N ASP A 80 -6.48 16.94 5.86
CA ASP A 80 -7.37 15.80 5.74
C ASP A 80 -6.65 14.55 5.25
N ARG A 81 -5.52 14.69 4.54
CA ARG A 81 -4.71 13.55 4.07
C ARG A 81 -4.22 12.66 5.21
N ARG A 82 -3.79 13.25 6.34
CA ARG A 82 -3.36 12.49 7.52
C ARG A 82 -4.57 11.82 8.21
N ALA A 83 -5.67 12.54 8.33
CA ALA A 83 -6.91 12.01 8.91
C ALA A 83 -7.43 10.81 8.09
N LYS A 84 -7.41 10.92 6.76
CA LYS A 84 -7.78 9.85 5.81
C LYS A 84 -6.91 8.61 5.99
N LYS A 85 -5.59 8.77 6.09
CA LYS A 85 -4.68 7.64 6.36
C LYS A 85 -4.95 6.98 7.72
N ILE A 86 -5.25 7.77 8.76
CA ILE A 86 -5.62 7.24 10.08
C ILE A 86 -6.95 6.48 10.02
N ALA A 87 -7.95 7.02 9.30
CA ALA A 87 -9.24 6.37 9.12
C ALA A 87 -9.10 5.03 8.38
N ARG A 88 -8.33 5.01 7.29
CA ARG A 88 -8.01 3.79 6.54
C ARG A 88 -7.29 2.74 7.40
N PHE A 89 -6.29 3.17 8.18
CA PHE A 89 -5.57 2.30 9.10
C PHE A 89 -6.48 1.70 10.18
N LYS A 90 -7.38 2.49 10.76
CA LYS A 90 -8.37 1.99 11.73
C LYS A 90 -9.32 0.98 11.10
N ARG A 91 -9.79 1.24 9.87
CA ARG A 91 -10.66 0.33 9.11
C ARG A 91 -9.95 -0.98 8.78
N GLN A 92 -8.69 -0.90 8.33
CA GLN A 92 -7.85 -2.07 8.09
C GLN A 92 -7.71 -2.92 9.35
N HIS A 93 -7.38 -2.32 10.50
CA HIS A 93 -7.25 -3.06 11.75
C HIS A 93 -8.56 -3.68 12.22
N ALA A 94 -9.68 -2.97 12.08
CA ALA A 94 -11.00 -3.51 12.40
C ALA A 94 -11.34 -4.72 11.52
N ALA A 95 -11.05 -4.65 10.22
CA ALA A 95 -11.25 -5.76 9.30
C ALA A 95 -10.35 -6.96 9.62
N GLU A 96 -9.07 -6.74 9.95
CA GLU A 96 -8.14 -7.81 10.34
C GLU A 96 -8.55 -8.49 11.65
N SER A 97 -8.99 -7.72 12.66
CA SER A 97 -9.52 -8.27 13.93
C SER A 97 -10.77 -9.11 13.69
N LYS A 98 -11.70 -8.60 12.88
CA LYS A 98 -12.97 -9.30 12.57
C LYS A 98 -12.73 -10.60 11.80
N LEU A 99 -11.78 -10.63 10.87
CA LEU A 99 -11.39 -11.86 10.18
C LEU A 99 -10.73 -12.88 11.11
N LEU A 100 -9.97 -12.42 12.11
CA LEU A 100 -9.39 -13.30 13.12
C LEU A 100 -10.47 -13.93 14.00
N GLU A 101 -11.43 -13.14 14.46
CA GLU A 101 -12.59 -13.61 15.24
C GLU A 101 -13.42 -14.63 14.46
N LEU A 102 -13.72 -14.37 13.18
CA LEU A 102 -14.45 -15.30 12.32
C LEU A 102 -13.68 -16.62 12.12
N LYS A 103 -12.36 -16.56 11.93
CA LYS A 103 -11.52 -17.77 11.84
C LYS A 103 -11.53 -18.57 13.14
N GLU A 104 -11.41 -17.91 14.28
CA GLU A 104 -11.42 -18.55 15.59
C GLU A 104 -12.80 -19.17 15.90
N ARG A 105 -13.89 -18.49 15.53
CA ARG A 105 -15.26 -19.02 15.62
C ARG A 105 -15.44 -20.26 14.73
N LYS A 106 -14.95 -20.22 13.47
CA LYS A 106 -14.95 -21.37 12.55
C LYS A 106 -14.15 -22.53 13.13
N GLU A 107 -13.00 -22.27 13.73
CA GLU A 107 -12.17 -23.30 14.37
C GLU A 107 -12.85 -23.93 15.59
N ARG A 108 -13.50 -23.13 16.46
CA ARG A 108 -14.28 -23.65 17.59
C ARG A 108 -15.39 -24.58 17.13
N ARG A 109 -16.13 -24.20 16.07
CA ARG A 109 -17.15 -25.07 15.47
C ARG A 109 -16.54 -26.34 14.88
N GLY A 110 -15.45 -26.23 14.11
CA GLY A 110 -14.76 -27.39 13.54
C GLY A 110 -14.23 -28.36 14.59
N ARG A 111 -13.85 -27.86 15.77
CA ARG A 111 -13.50 -28.70 16.92
C ARG A 111 -14.74 -29.34 17.57
N SER A 112 -15.84 -28.60 17.68
CA SER A 112 -17.12 -29.10 18.20
C SER A 112 -17.73 -30.19 17.30
N THR A 113 -17.71 -30.01 15.98
CA THR A 113 -18.22 -31.01 15.01
C THR A 113 -17.36 -32.27 15.05
N LYS A 114 -16.02 -32.13 15.04
CA LYS A 114 -15.09 -33.25 15.19
C LYS A 114 -15.27 -33.99 16.52
N ALA A 115 -15.57 -33.28 17.61
CA ALA A 115 -15.82 -33.88 18.93
C ALA A 115 -17.22 -34.51 19.08
N ALA A 116 -18.21 -34.06 18.30
CA ALA A 116 -19.56 -34.62 18.25
C ALA A 116 -19.69 -35.82 17.28
N SER A 117 -18.71 -36.02 16.41
CA SER A 117 -18.63 -37.12 15.44
C SER A 117 -18.11 -38.51 15.92
N PRO A 118 -17.80 -38.82 17.20
CA PRO A 118 -17.32 -40.16 17.56
C PRO A 118 -18.43 -41.22 17.73
N LEU A 119 -19.72 -40.89 17.58
CA LEU A 119 -20.82 -41.85 17.84
C LEU A 119 -21.71 -42.19 16.63
N SER A 120 -21.45 -41.68 15.42
CA SER A 120 -22.32 -41.99 14.27
C SER A 120 -21.55 -42.09 12.96
N THR A 121 -20.79 -43.18 12.79
CA THR A 121 -20.63 -43.80 11.47
C THR A 121 -20.35 -45.30 11.64
N SER A 122 -21.43 -46.07 11.82
CA SER A 122 -21.53 -47.29 11.04
C SER A 122 -22.27 -46.92 9.77
N THR A 123 -21.70 -47.31 8.63
CA THR A 123 -22.29 -47.33 7.28
C THR A 123 -22.52 -45.99 6.56
N LEU A 124 -21.55 -45.69 5.68
CA LEU A 124 -21.68 -45.21 4.29
C LEU A 124 -21.48 -43.70 4.01
N SER A 125 -20.48 -43.45 3.14
CA SER A 125 -20.06 -42.23 2.45
C SER A 125 -19.18 -41.22 3.23
N PRO A 126 -17.87 -41.12 2.91
CA PRO A 126 -16.97 -40.11 3.47
C PRO A 126 -16.98 -38.81 2.63
N ARG A 127 -18.15 -38.28 2.24
CA ARG A 127 -18.18 -37.17 1.27
C ARG A 127 -19.07 -35.97 1.60
N ASP A 128 -20.19 -36.11 2.30
CA ASP A 128 -21.17 -35.01 2.37
C ASP A 128 -21.74 -34.78 3.79
N ASP A 129 -20.91 -34.76 4.83
CA ASP A 129 -21.27 -34.00 6.03
C ASP A 129 -20.93 -32.54 5.72
N ASP A 130 -21.84 -31.91 4.99
CA ASP A 130 -21.71 -30.53 4.54
C ASP A 130 -21.26 -29.65 5.72
N ASP A 131 -20.08 -29.08 5.55
CA ASP A 131 -19.64 -27.82 6.15
C ASP A 131 -20.60 -26.74 5.59
N VAL A 132 -21.90 -26.84 5.86
CA VAL A 132 -22.89 -25.79 5.65
C VAL A 132 -22.48 -24.70 6.61
N LEU A 133 -21.48 -23.94 6.18
CA LEU A 133 -21.24 -22.63 6.72
C LEU A 133 -22.56 -21.91 6.57
N ASP A 134 -22.99 -21.28 7.65
CA ASP A 134 -24.11 -20.36 7.59
C ASP A 134 -23.76 -19.37 6.46
N ASP A 135 -24.50 -19.37 5.34
CA ASP A 135 -24.19 -18.61 4.12
C ASP A 135 -23.88 -17.13 4.48
N ASP A 136 -24.54 -16.64 5.54
CA ASP A 136 -24.34 -15.32 6.14
C ASP A 136 -22.93 -15.08 6.70
N GLU A 137 -22.31 -16.08 7.32
CA GLU A 137 -20.95 -15.97 7.85
C GLU A 137 -19.88 -16.02 6.76
N GLU A 138 -20.07 -16.86 5.74
CA GLU A 138 -19.17 -16.87 4.58
C GLU A 138 -19.20 -15.52 3.88
N ARG A 139 -20.42 -14.99 3.71
CA ARG A 139 -20.65 -13.67 3.15
C ARG A 139 -19.99 -12.58 3.99
N GLU A 140 -20.11 -12.65 5.31
CA GLU A 140 -19.47 -11.69 6.22
C GLU A 140 -17.93 -11.76 6.15
N ALA A 141 -17.35 -12.97 6.17
CA ALA A 141 -15.91 -13.19 6.02
C ALA A 141 -15.41 -12.68 4.66
N TRP A 142 -16.21 -12.87 3.62
CA TRP A 142 -15.89 -12.42 2.27
C TRP A 142 -15.90 -10.89 2.15
N LEU A 143 -16.98 -10.23 2.60
CA LEU A 143 -17.11 -8.77 2.61
C LEU A 143 -15.99 -8.10 3.40
N THR A 144 -15.67 -8.64 4.59
CA THR A 144 -14.57 -8.14 5.41
C THR A 144 -13.21 -8.34 4.74
N THR A 145 -13.00 -9.45 4.03
CA THR A 145 -11.77 -9.66 3.26
C THR A 145 -11.65 -8.70 2.07
N ILE A 146 -12.75 -8.37 1.38
CA ILE A 146 -12.71 -7.36 0.31
C ILE A 146 -12.43 -5.97 0.88
N SER A 147 -13.10 -5.60 1.98
CA SER A 147 -12.85 -4.31 2.64
C SER A 147 -11.38 -4.16 3.03
N LEU A 148 -10.76 -5.23 3.55
CA LEU A 148 -9.33 -5.27 3.82
C LEU A 148 -8.48 -5.09 2.56
N ALA A 149 -8.82 -5.76 1.46
CA ALA A 149 -8.12 -5.66 0.18
C ALA A 149 -8.21 -4.25 -0.41
N ILE A 150 -9.38 -3.59 -0.31
CA ILE A 150 -9.58 -2.21 -0.75
C ILE A 150 -8.66 -1.24 0.03
N CYS A 151 -8.63 -1.34 1.36
CA CYS A 151 -7.73 -0.51 2.17
C CYS A 151 -6.26 -0.70 1.75
N LYS A 152 -5.82 -1.95 1.57
CA LYS A 152 -4.45 -2.26 1.14
C LYS A 152 -4.15 -1.77 -0.27
N ALA A 153 -5.10 -1.90 -1.20
CA ALA A 153 -4.98 -1.41 -2.57
C ALA A 153 -4.81 0.11 -2.64
N LEU A 154 -5.58 0.85 -1.82
CA LEU A 154 -5.49 2.30 -1.75
C LEU A 154 -4.16 2.79 -1.16
N ASP A 155 -3.63 2.10 -0.14
CA ASP A 155 -2.28 2.40 0.37
C ASP A 155 -1.20 2.04 -0.65
N LEU A 156 -1.33 0.90 -1.33
CA LEU A 156 -0.38 0.44 -2.34
C LEU A 156 -0.31 1.41 -3.53
N ILE A 157 -1.45 1.85 -4.09
CA ILE A 157 -1.45 2.80 -5.21
C ILE A 157 -0.86 4.16 -4.83
N GLU A 158 -1.04 4.61 -3.58
CA GLU A 158 -0.40 5.84 -3.10
C GLU A 158 1.12 5.73 -3.02
N MET A 159 1.65 4.56 -2.62
CA MET A 159 3.09 4.32 -2.56
C MET A 159 3.69 4.19 -3.96
N LEU A 160 3.06 3.41 -4.84
CA LEU A 160 3.52 3.19 -6.22
C LEU A 160 3.57 4.49 -7.03
N LYS A 161 2.58 5.38 -6.86
CA LYS A 161 2.58 6.71 -7.52
C LYS A 161 3.77 7.56 -7.13
N LYS A 162 4.09 7.62 -5.83
CA LYS A 162 5.26 8.39 -5.33
C LYS A 162 6.57 7.82 -5.84
N GLU A 163 6.67 6.49 -5.91
CA GLU A 163 7.86 5.82 -6.45
C GLU A 163 8.01 6.09 -7.94
N GLU A 164 6.92 6.02 -8.72
CA GLU A 164 6.93 6.35 -10.16
C GLU A 164 7.33 7.80 -10.40
N GLU A 165 6.76 8.75 -9.65
CA GLU A 165 7.10 10.19 -9.73
C GLU A 165 8.60 10.41 -9.44
N MET A 166 9.13 9.78 -8.39
CA MET A 166 10.54 9.86 -8.02
C MET A 166 11.44 9.29 -9.12
N LEU A 167 11.16 8.09 -9.62
CA LEU A 167 11.98 7.43 -10.64
C LEU A 167 11.90 8.15 -12.00
N SER A 168 10.74 8.71 -12.34
CA SER A 168 10.56 9.50 -13.55
C SER A 168 11.33 10.82 -13.49
N ALA A 169 11.31 11.51 -12.34
CA ALA A 169 12.10 12.73 -12.13
C ALA A 169 13.61 12.44 -12.24
N ILE A 170 14.08 11.32 -11.70
CA ILE A 170 15.48 10.92 -11.84
C ILE A 170 15.84 10.65 -13.31
N LYS A 171 14.98 9.94 -14.05
CA LYS A 171 15.21 9.65 -15.47
C LYS A 171 15.19 10.92 -16.34
N GLU A 172 14.32 11.87 -16.02
CA GLU A 172 14.25 13.16 -16.70
C GLU A 172 15.51 14.01 -16.43
N ASN A 173 15.95 14.10 -15.17
CA ASN A 173 17.19 14.79 -14.82
C ASN A 173 18.40 14.16 -15.50
N GLN A 174 18.48 12.83 -15.57
CA GLN A 174 19.54 12.13 -16.31
C GLN A 174 19.53 12.44 -17.82
N ALA A 175 18.34 12.58 -18.41
CA ALA A 175 18.20 12.92 -19.83
C ALA A 175 18.49 14.41 -20.13
N GLN A 176 18.17 15.31 -19.19
CA GLN A 176 18.39 16.76 -19.33
C GLN A 176 19.82 17.19 -19.00
N GLU A 177 20.46 16.58 -17.99
CA GLU A 177 21.75 17.03 -17.44
C GLU A 177 22.93 16.08 -17.75
N GLY A 178 22.72 15.07 -18.60
CA GLY A 178 23.81 14.27 -19.15
C GLY A 178 24.72 13.58 -18.14
N GLY A 179 24.32 13.39 -16.87
CA GLY A 179 25.03 12.66 -15.79
C GLY A 179 26.42 13.17 -15.36
N ILE A 180 27.18 13.78 -16.27
CA ILE A 180 28.57 14.21 -16.13
C ILE A 180 28.60 15.68 -15.72
N GLU A 181 27.74 16.52 -16.30
CA GLU A 181 27.74 17.98 -16.11
C GLU A 181 27.41 18.37 -14.67
N ILE A 182 26.51 17.65 -13.99
CA ILE A 182 26.19 17.89 -12.57
C ILE A 182 27.40 17.57 -11.68
N SER A 183 28.07 16.44 -11.94
CA SER A 183 29.22 16.02 -11.14
C SER A 183 30.40 16.96 -11.34
N GLU A 184 30.61 17.44 -12.56
CA GLU A 184 31.66 18.40 -12.91
C GLU A 184 31.34 19.78 -12.30
N ALA A 185 30.11 20.27 -12.41
CA ALA A 185 29.70 21.54 -11.83
C ALA A 185 29.78 21.56 -10.29
N ILE A 186 29.38 20.49 -9.61
CA ILE A 186 29.51 20.36 -8.15
C ILE A 186 30.99 20.30 -7.73
N LEU A 187 31.83 19.59 -8.50
CA LEU A 187 33.27 19.55 -8.25
C LEU A 187 33.94 20.90 -8.50
N GLU A 188 33.51 21.64 -9.51
CA GLU A 188 34.01 22.96 -9.85
C GLU A 188 33.58 24.02 -8.81
N GLU A 189 32.35 23.95 -8.30
CA GLU A 189 31.88 24.81 -7.19
C GLU A 189 32.69 24.56 -5.91
N ARG A 190 32.96 23.29 -5.58
CA ARG A 190 33.81 22.90 -4.44
C ARG A 190 35.25 23.36 -4.62
N ALA A 191 35.80 23.24 -5.84
CA ALA A 191 37.14 23.72 -6.13
C ALA A 191 37.22 25.25 -5.97
N LYS A 192 36.22 25.98 -6.46
CA LYS A 192 36.15 27.45 -6.35
C LYS A 192 36.03 27.92 -4.90
N THR A 193 35.17 27.30 -4.09
CA THR A 193 35.02 27.64 -2.67
C THR A 193 36.30 27.41 -1.87
N VAL A 194 37.02 26.32 -2.15
CA VAL A 194 38.33 26.05 -1.54
C VAL A 194 39.37 27.07 -1.98
N GLN A 195 39.43 27.41 -3.28
CA GLN A 195 40.33 28.43 -3.80
C GLN A 195 40.05 29.80 -3.17
N ASP A 196 38.79 30.20 -3.04
CA ASP A 196 38.38 31.44 -2.40
C ASP A 196 38.74 31.44 -0.91
N TRP A 197 38.60 30.31 -0.22
CA TRP A 197 39.02 30.17 1.17
C TRP A 197 40.54 30.35 1.33
N HIS A 198 41.34 29.69 0.51
CA HIS A 198 42.80 29.85 0.50
C HIS A 198 43.23 31.27 0.15
N ARG A 199 42.59 31.88 -0.85
CA ARG A 199 42.86 33.26 -1.27
C ARG A 199 42.53 34.26 -0.16
N ASN A 200 41.40 34.09 0.50
CA ASN A 200 40.98 34.92 1.63
C ASN A 200 41.87 34.70 2.86
N ALA A 201 42.26 33.47 3.17
CA ALA A 201 43.19 33.16 4.26
C ALA A 201 44.57 33.77 4.02
N ALA A 202 45.10 33.65 2.80
CA ALA A 202 46.38 34.26 2.41
C ALA A 202 46.33 35.79 2.46
N ALA A 203 45.21 36.40 2.04
CA ALA A 203 45.01 37.84 2.16
C ALA A 203 44.98 38.28 3.63
N ARG A 204 44.28 37.55 4.49
CA ARG A 204 44.22 37.84 5.94
C ARG A 204 45.57 37.66 6.62
N ALA A 205 46.32 36.61 6.29
CA ALA A 205 47.63 36.32 6.88
C ALA A 205 48.64 37.47 6.72
N ARG A 206 48.55 38.26 5.64
CA ARG A 206 49.41 39.44 5.42
C ARG A 206 49.18 40.55 6.45
N TYR A 207 47.97 40.62 7.03
CA TYR A 207 47.58 41.64 8.00
C TYR A 207 47.46 41.09 9.42
N MET A 208 47.58 39.78 9.60
CA MET A 208 47.59 39.14 10.91
C MET A 208 48.98 39.25 11.54
N LYS A 209 49.04 39.74 12.77
CA LYS A 209 50.26 39.69 13.57
C LYS A 209 50.53 38.23 13.94
N PRO A 210 51.78 37.72 13.80
CA PRO A 210 52.13 36.40 14.27
C PRO A 210 51.75 36.25 15.75
N ALA A 211 51.12 35.13 16.10
CA ALA A 211 50.87 34.82 17.50
C ALA A 211 52.21 34.80 18.25
N THR A 212 52.25 35.40 19.43
CA THR A 212 53.44 35.35 20.28
C THR A 212 53.79 33.89 20.55
N PRO A 213 55.06 33.48 20.36
CA PRO A 213 55.44 32.10 20.59
C PRO A 213 55.11 31.72 22.03
N ILE A 214 54.41 30.60 22.19
CA ILE A 214 54.10 30.05 23.51
C ILE A 214 55.44 29.59 24.08
N THR A 215 55.96 30.33 25.07
CA THR A 215 57.17 29.93 25.78
C THR A 215 56.77 29.11 27.01
N CYS A 216 57.63 28.18 27.42
CA CYS A 216 57.37 27.28 28.55
C CYS A 216 57.17 28.00 29.89
N ALA A 217 57.45 29.32 29.95
CA ALA A 217 57.28 30.14 31.14
C ALA A 217 55.79 30.47 31.46
N THR A 218 54.85 30.22 30.55
CA THR A 218 53.43 30.57 30.75
C THR A 218 52.62 29.47 31.46
N PHE A 219 53.21 28.29 31.70
CA PHE A 219 52.56 27.14 32.34
C PHE A 219 53.10 26.79 33.74
N ALA A 220 53.97 27.63 34.31
CA ALA A 220 54.57 27.43 35.64
C ALA A 220 53.89 28.29 36.71
#